data_AF-A0A1Q9P8F0-F1
#
_entry.id   AF-A0A1Q9P8F0-F1
#
_cell.length_a   1.000
_cell.length_b   1.000
_cell.length_c   1.000
_cell.angle_alpha   90.00
_cell.angle_beta   90.00
_cell.angle_gamma   90.00
#
_symmetry.space_group_name_H-M   'P 1'
#
loop_
_entity.id
_entity.type
_entity.pdbx_description
1 polymer ?
#
loop_
_entity_poly.entity_id
_entity_poly.type
_entity_poly.pdbx_seq_one_letter_code
_entity_poly.pdbx_strand_id
1 'polypeptide(L)'
;MEDIEGPSTKALLDRFKQAVGRANEHLTNEEYQQAMALYFDASQSADEMTQRFLSLLIKTAPSTAHKTLLVEVLSWRLRYFTAQYDYHLAVAQTLSGLPREEWIARLETILVLSQSLVDLILPVYKEDTDPVIRERIKDLLDDWITGIRNLILNLRSWGMASAQAARVLEWAMDNGIG
;
A
#
# COMPACT_ATOMS: atom_id res chain seq x y z
N MET A 1 3.48 -18.55 21.93
CA MET A 1 2.54 -18.10 20.89
C MET A 1 1.74 -16.99 21.53
N GLU A 2 2.23 -15.76 21.43
CA GLU A 2 1.51 -14.61 22.00
C GLU A 2 0.32 -14.32 21.07
N ASP A 3 -0.89 -14.52 21.59
CA ASP A 3 -2.11 -14.01 20.98
C ASP A 3 -2.04 -12.48 20.99
N ILE A 4 -1.66 -11.91 19.85
CA ILE A 4 -1.92 -10.49 19.57
C ILE A 4 -3.42 -10.40 19.26
N GLU A 5 -4.26 -10.44 20.30
CA GLU A 5 -5.67 -10.05 20.18
C GLU A 5 -5.72 -8.54 19.93
N GLY A 6 -5.54 -8.16 18.66
CA GLY A 6 -5.80 -6.80 18.20
C GLY A 6 -7.25 -6.40 18.49
N PRO A 7 -7.56 -5.09 18.54
CA PRO A 7 -8.91 -4.60 18.82
C PRO A 7 -9.93 -5.25 17.87
N SER A 8 -11.13 -5.63 18.34
CA SER A 8 -12.13 -6.28 17.48
C SER A 8 -12.42 -5.46 16.21
N THR A 9 -12.84 -6.09 15.11
CA THR A 9 -13.19 -5.38 13.86
C THR A 9 -14.25 -4.30 14.08
N LYS A 10 -15.14 -4.50 15.06
CA LYS A 10 -16.13 -3.50 15.50
C LYS A 10 -15.45 -2.27 16.12
N ALA A 11 -14.49 -2.47 17.01
CA ALA A 11 -13.75 -1.38 17.65
C ALA A 11 -12.96 -0.56 16.62
N LEU A 12 -12.37 -1.21 15.62
CA LEU A 12 -11.71 -0.50 14.50
C LEU A 12 -12.69 0.34 13.69
N LEU A 13 -13.86 -0.21 13.37
CA LEU A 13 -14.90 0.52 12.64
C LEU A 13 -15.41 1.73 13.44
N ASP A 14 -15.57 1.58 14.76
CA ASP A 14 -16.00 2.67 15.64
C ASP A 14 -14.93 3.77 15.72
N ARG A 15 -13.64 3.42 15.85
CA ARG A 15 -12.52 4.37 15.78
C ARG A 15 -12.50 5.11 14.45
N PHE A 16 -12.62 4.39 13.34
CA PHE A 16 -12.68 4.97 11.99
C PHE A 16 -13.80 6.01 11.89
N LYS A 17 -15.02 5.63 12.28
CA LYS A 17 -16.19 6.53 12.22
C LYS A 17 -16.03 7.76 13.09
N GLN A 18 -15.52 7.60 14.31
CA GLN A 18 -15.27 8.72 15.22
C GLN A 18 -14.22 9.68 14.67
N ALA A 19 -13.11 9.14 14.14
CA ALA A 19 -12.05 9.94 13.55
C ALA A 19 -12.57 10.75 12.34
N VAL A 20 -13.30 10.09 11.42
CA VAL A 20 -13.91 10.76 10.25
C VAL A 20 -14.95 11.81 10.68
N GLY A 21 -15.80 11.50 11.65
CA GLY A 21 -16.81 12.46 12.14
C GLY A 21 -16.16 13.73 12.67
N ARG A 22 -15.18 13.59 13.56
CA ARG A 22 -14.43 14.72 14.12
C ARG A 22 -13.61 15.45 13.07
N ALA A 23 -13.00 14.73 12.12
CA ALA A 23 -12.25 15.34 11.03
C ALA A 23 -13.13 16.27 10.17
N ASN A 24 -14.36 15.85 9.87
CA ASN A 24 -15.33 16.66 9.13
C ASN A 24 -15.76 17.92 9.92
N GLU A 25 -15.94 17.80 11.24
CA GLU A 25 -16.24 18.95 12.10
C GLU A 25 -15.10 19.98 12.06
N HIS A 26 -13.85 19.54 12.30
CA HIS A 26 -12.67 20.40 12.21
C HIS A 26 -12.49 21.00 10.80
N LEU A 27 -12.77 20.22 9.75
CA LEU A 27 -12.69 20.72 8.36
C LEU A 27 -13.71 21.84 8.10
N THR A 28 -14.93 21.69 8.62
CA THR A 28 -16.00 22.71 8.49
C THR A 28 -15.64 23.99 9.24
N ASN A 29 -14.90 23.86 10.35
CA ASN A 29 -14.41 24.99 11.14
C ASN A 29 -13.08 25.57 10.64
N GLU A 30 -12.58 25.15 9.47
CA GLU A 30 -11.29 25.57 8.90
C GLU A 30 -10.06 25.20 9.75
N GLU A 31 -10.21 24.23 10.67
CA GLU A 31 -9.14 23.70 11.52
C GLU A 31 -8.37 22.58 10.78
N TYR A 32 -7.72 22.96 9.67
CA TYR A 32 -7.20 22.02 8.68
C TYR A 32 -6.14 21.05 9.22
N GLN A 33 -5.28 21.48 10.16
CA GLN A 33 -4.23 20.62 10.71
C GLN A 33 -4.83 19.49 11.56
N GLN A 34 -5.82 19.81 12.38
CA GLN A 34 -6.55 18.86 13.23
C GLN A 34 -7.38 17.91 12.36
N ALA A 35 -8.06 18.44 11.34
CA ALA A 35 -8.80 17.63 10.37
C ALA A 35 -7.86 16.63 9.66
N MET A 36 -6.70 17.10 9.18
CA MET A 36 -5.72 16.25 8.51
C MET A 36 -5.19 15.13 9.42
N ALA A 37 -4.86 15.44 10.68
CA ALA A 37 -4.38 14.45 11.63
C ALA A 37 -5.44 13.35 11.91
N LEU A 38 -6.71 13.73 12.03
CA LEU A 38 -7.81 12.79 12.24
C LEU A 38 -8.12 11.96 10.98
N TYR A 39 -8.03 12.55 9.78
CA TYR A 39 -8.13 11.78 8.54
C TYR A 39 -7.01 10.76 8.38
N PHE A 40 -5.80 11.11 8.82
CA PHE A 40 -4.69 10.16 8.86
C PHE A 40 -4.98 9.00 9.82
N ASP A 41 -5.48 9.26 11.03
CA ASP A 41 -5.90 8.22 11.99
C ASP A 41 -7.00 7.30 11.42
N ALA A 42 -7.96 7.90 10.71
CA ALA A 42 -8.99 7.15 10.00
C ALA A 42 -8.38 6.25 8.91
N SER A 43 -7.43 6.76 8.11
CA SER A 43 -6.77 5.95 7.07
C SER A 43 -6.01 4.76 7.66
N GLN A 44 -5.36 4.90 8.82
CA GLN A 44 -4.69 3.79 9.49
C GLN A 44 -5.68 2.70 9.91
N SER A 45 -6.84 3.10 10.44
CA SER A 45 -7.91 2.16 10.82
C SER A 45 -8.48 1.43 9.60
N ALA A 46 -8.64 2.15 8.47
CA ALA A 46 -9.10 1.57 7.20
C ALA A 46 -8.10 0.56 6.62
N ASP A 47 -6.80 0.86 6.72
CA ASP A 47 -5.73 -0.03 6.28
C ASP A 47 -5.69 -1.32 7.12
N GLU A 48 -5.84 -1.22 8.44
CA GLU A 48 -5.89 -2.40 9.31
C GLU A 48 -7.12 -3.28 9.00
N MET A 49 -8.29 -2.67 8.80
CA MET A 49 -9.50 -3.40 8.38
C MET A 49 -9.30 -4.10 7.03
N THR A 50 -8.65 -3.42 6.07
CA THR A 50 -8.34 -3.98 4.75
C THR A 50 -7.41 -5.19 4.88
N GLN A 51 -6.36 -5.09 5.71
CA GLN A 51 -5.43 -6.19 5.92
C GLN A 51 -6.09 -7.42 6.55
N ARG A 52 -7.01 -7.21 7.50
CA ARG A 52 -7.82 -8.29 8.08
C ARG A 52 -8.71 -8.96 7.03
N PHE A 53 -9.37 -8.16 6.19
CA PHE A 53 -10.20 -8.67 5.10
C PHE A 53 -9.39 -9.48 4.09
N LEU A 54 -8.24 -8.97 3.64
CA LEU A 54 -7.33 -9.68 2.74
C LEU A 54 -6.85 -11.00 3.35
N SER A 55 -6.47 -10.99 4.62
CA SER A 55 -6.03 -12.20 5.33
C SER A 55 -7.13 -13.27 5.40
N LEU A 56 -8.38 -12.87 5.59
CA LEU A 56 -9.54 -13.78 5.56
C LEU A 56 -9.81 -14.33 4.15
N LEU A 57 -9.73 -13.46 3.13
CA LEU A 57 -9.87 -13.89 1.74
C LEU A 57 -8.78 -14.91 1.36
N ILE A 58 -7.54 -14.72 1.81
CA ILE A 58 -6.45 -15.67 1.52
C ILE A 58 -6.68 -17.03 2.20
N LYS A 59 -7.21 -17.04 3.44
CA LYS A 59 -7.40 -18.27 4.24
C LYS A 59 -8.60 -19.13 3.81
N THR A 60 -9.50 -18.62 2.97
CA THR A 60 -10.74 -19.32 2.60
C THR A 60 -10.53 -20.20 1.37
N ALA A 61 -11.10 -21.42 1.37
CA ALA A 61 -10.95 -22.40 0.30
C ALA A 61 -11.46 -21.84 -1.04
N PRO A 62 -10.57 -21.51 -2.00
CA PRO A 62 -10.93 -20.49 -2.97
C PRO A 62 -11.42 -21.16 -4.27
N SER A 63 -12.70 -20.97 -4.59
CA SER A 63 -13.21 -21.18 -5.95
C SER A 63 -12.47 -20.25 -6.93
N THR A 64 -12.48 -20.56 -8.23
CA THR A 64 -11.87 -19.68 -9.24
C THR A 64 -12.39 -18.24 -9.16
N ALA A 65 -13.69 -18.06 -8.88
CA ALA A 65 -14.30 -16.75 -8.68
C ALA A 65 -13.72 -16.01 -7.47
N HIS A 66 -13.48 -16.73 -6.37
CA HIS A 66 -12.87 -16.16 -5.16
C HIS A 66 -11.43 -15.72 -5.40
N LYS A 67 -10.63 -16.56 -6.08
CA LYS A 67 -9.25 -16.22 -6.47
C LYS A 67 -9.21 -15.01 -7.38
N THR A 68 -10.11 -14.95 -8.35
CA THR A 68 -10.25 -13.81 -9.26
C THR A 68 -10.53 -12.53 -8.47
N LEU A 69 -11.51 -12.53 -7.56
CA LEU A 69 -11.82 -11.38 -6.71
C LEU A 69 -10.63 -10.98 -5.83
N LEU A 70 -9.95 -11.95 -5.21
CA LEU A 70 -8.77 -11.71 -4.41
C LEU A 70 -7.68 -10.99 -5.24
N VAL A 71 -7.38 -11.49 -6.44
CA VAL A 71 -6.41 -10.87 -7.34
C VAL A 71 -6.84 -9.47 -7.73
N GLU A 72 -8.11 -9.23 -8.04
CA GLU A 72 -8.60 -7.88 -8.38
C GLU A 72 -8.46 -6.89 -7.22
N VAL A 73 -8.79 -7.30 -5.99
CA VAL A 73 -8.63 -6.44 -4.80
C VAL A 73 -7.15 -6.15 -4.52
N LEU A 74 -6.29 -7.17 -4.59
CA LEU A 74 -4.85 -7.01 -4.42
C LEU A 74 -4.25 -6.12 -5.52
N SER A 75 -4.67 -6.32 -6.77
CA SER A 75 -4.24 -5.51 -7.92
C SER A 75 -4.61 -4.04 -7.75
N TRP A 76 -5.87 -3.77 -7.39
CA TRP A 76 -6.34 -2.41 -7.12
C TRP A 76 -5.52 -1.77 -6.00
N ARG A 77 -5.27 -2.49 -4.91
CA ARG A 77 -4.53 -1.94 -3.77
C ARG A 77 -3.06 -1.67 -4.10
N LEU A 78 -2.41 -2.52 -4.89
CA LEU A 78 -1.03 -2.31 -5.32
C LEU A 78 -0.92 -1.09 -6.26
N ARG A 79 -1.87 -0.93 -7.19
CA ARG A 79 -1.97 0.25 -8.05
C ARG A 79 -2.29 1.52 -7.26
N TYR A 80 -3.08 1.42 -6.19
CA TYR A 80 -3.30 2.54 -5.28
C TYR A 80 -2.01 2.99 -4.61
N PHE A 81 -1.23 2.06 -4.04
CA PHE A 81 0.10 2.40 -3.48
C PHE A 81 1.04 2.99 -4.54
N THR A 82 0.96 2.47 -5.76
CA THR A 82 1.69 2.99 -6.92
C THR A 82 1.34 4.47 -7.17
N ALA A 83 0.06 4.79 -7.30
CA ALA A 83 -0.39 6.16 -7.48
C ALA A 83 -0.03 7.09 -6.29
N GLN A 84 -0.01 6.57 -5.06
CA GLN A 84 0.41 7.35 -3.89
C GLN A 84 1.90 7.68 -3.92
N TYR A 85 2.77 6.75 -4.38
CA TYR A 85 4.19 7.10 -4.56
C TYR A 85 4.33 8.23 -5.59
N ASP A 86 3.61 8.15 -6.73
CA ASP A 86 3.70 9.14 -7.81
C ASP A 86 3.26 10.52 -7.33
N TYR A 87 2.17 10.55 -6.55
CA TYR A 87 1.68 11.77 -5.93
C TYR A 87 2.74 12.40 -5.01
N HIS A 88 3.28 11.63 -4.07
CA HIS A 88 4.28 12.16 -3.12
C HIS A 88 5.58 12.59 -3.83
N LEU A 89 5.97 11.86 -4.88
CA LEU A 89 7.10 12.18 -5.72
C LEU A 89 6.89 13.53 -6.42
N ALA A 90 5.73 13.72 -7.07
CA ALA A 90 5.37 14.99 -7.70
C ALA A 90 5.32 16.16 -6.70
N VAL A 91 4.72 15.95 -5.54
CA VAL A 91 4.65 16.97 -4.47
C VAL A 91 6.03 17.38 -4.00
N ALA A 92 6.95 16.42 -3.83
CA ALA A 92 8.34 16.70 -3.44
C ALA A 92 9.11 17.52 -4.49
N GLN A 93 8.73 17.44 -5.76
CA GLN A 93 9.31 18.30 -6.82
C GLN A 93 8.77 19.73 -6.76
N THR A 94 7.46 19.87 -6.51
CA THR A 94 6.76 21.13 -6.75
C THR A 94 6.70 22.04 -5.51
N LEU A 95 6.67 21.48 -4.30
CA LEU A 95 6.53 22.30 -3.09
C LEU A 95 7.88 22.81 -2.61
N SER A 96 8.11 24.11 -2.82
CA SER A 96 9.14 24.87 -2.11
C SER A 96 8.66 25.16 -0.68
N GLY A 97 9.23 24.50 0.33
CA GLY A 97 9.03 24.89 1.74
C GLY A 97 8.77 23.77 2.75
N LEU A 98 8.46 22.55 2.31
CA LEU A 98 8.47 21.36 3.18
C LEU A 98 9.80 20.60 3.02
N PRO A 99 10.35 19.98 4.09
CA PRO A 99 11.57 19.20 3.98
C PRO A 99 11.37 18.05 2.98
N ARG A 100 12.22 17.97 1.96
CA ARG A 100 12.14 16.90 0.95
C ARG A 100 12.26 15.51 1.59
N GLU A 101 12.95 15.45 2.73
CA GLU A 101 13.16 14.28 3.55
C GLU A 101 11.85 13.69 4.09
N GLU A 102 10.87 14.53 4.45
CA GLU A 102 9.57 14.07 4.97
C GLU A 102 8.76 13.35 3.88
N TRP A 103 8.77 13.91 2.66
CA TRP A 103 8.09 13.29 1.52
C TRP A 103 8.75 11.98 1.10
N ILE A 104 10.08 11.91 1.17
CA ILE A 104 10.81 10.66 0.96
C ILE A 104 10.43 9.63 2.01
N ALA A 105 10.40 9.98 3.30
CA ALA A 105 10.02 9.03 4.35
C ALA A 105 8.60 8.46 4.15
N ARG A 106 7.65 9.29 3.70
CA ARG A 106 6.29 8.84 3.33
C ARG A 106 6.32 7.88 2.16
N LEU A 107 7.12 8.19 1.14
CA LEU A 107 7.31 7.34 -0.03
C LEU A 107 7.95 5.99 0.35
N GLU A 108 8.95 5.98 1.23
CA GLU A 108 9.56 4.75 1.74
C GLU A 108 8.57 3.89 2.52
N THR A 109 7.68 4.52 3.29
CA THR A 109 6.59 3.82 4.00
C THR A 109 5.65 3.12 3.01
N ILE A 110 5.26 3.81 1.93
CA ILE A 110 4.40 3.25 0.89
C ILE A 110 5.07 2.08 0.17
N LEU A 111 6.37 2.18 -0.10
CA LEU A 111 7.14 1.08 -0.69
C LEU A 111 7.09 -0.19 0.17
N VAL A 112 7.29 -0.06 1.48
CA VAL A 112 7.18 -1.19 2.42
C VAL A 112 5.78 -1.80 2.38
N LEU A 113 4.73 -0.97 2.39
CA LEU A 113 3.35 -1.46 2.30
C LEU A 113 3.08 -2.17 0.97
N SER A 114 3.61 -1.66 -0.14
CA SER A 114 3.50 -2.30 -1.45
C SER A 114 4.22 -3.65 -1.50
N GLN A 115 5.41 -3.74 -0.90
CA GLN A 115 6.17 -4.99 -0.78
C GLN A 115 5.41 -6.02 0.06
N SER A 116 4.87 -5.63 1.22
CA SER A 116 4.07 -6.52 2.06
C SER A 116 2.81 -7.04 1.34
N LEU A 117 2.25 -6.25 0.41
CA LEU A 117 1.14 -6.71 -0.41
C LEU A 117 1.59 -7.74 -1.46
N VAL A 118 2.76 -7.53 -2.07
CA VAL A 118 3.37 -8.47 -3.01
C VAL A 118 3.76 -9.79 -2.31
N ASP A 119 4.25 -9.73 -1.08
CA ASP A 119 4.48 -10.90 -0.23
C ASP A 119 3.22 -11.77 -0.07
N LEU A 120 2.03 -11.16 -0.04
CA LEU A 120 0.75 -11.88 0.02
C LEU A 120 0.30 -12.43 -1.34
N ILE A 121 0.69 -11.77 -2.43
CA ILE A 121 0.35 -12.17 -3.82
C ILE A 121 1.22 -13.34 -4.28
N LEU A 122 2.51 -13.36 -3.91
CA LEU A 122 3.49 -14.32 -4.38
C LEU A 122 3.12 -15.79 -4.15
N PRO A 123 2.60 -16.21 -2.99
CA PRO A 123 2.13 -17.58 -2.79
C PRO A 123 1.02 -17.96 -3.76
N VAL A 124 0.06 -17.06 -4.02
CA VAL A 124 -1.00 -17.28 -5.00
C VAL A 124 -0.40 -17.51 -6.39
N TYR A 125 0.56 -16.69 -6.81
CA TYR A 125 1.22 -16.88 -8.10
C TYR A 125 1.96 -18.22 -8.24
N LYS A 126 2.62 -18.67 -7.16
CA LYS A 126 3.43 -19.90 -7.13
C LYS A 126 2.59 -21.16 -7.04
N GLU A 127 1.46 -21.11 -6.33
CA GLU A 127 0.63 -22.29 -6.02
C GLU A 127 -0.55 -22.48 -6.99
N ASP A 128 -1.01 -21.42 -7.66
CA ASP A 128 -2.15 -21.54 -8.57
C ASP A 128 -1.80 -22.30 -9.85
N THR A 129 -2.77 -23.02 -10.39
CA THR A 129 -2.67 -23.76 -11.65
C THR A 129 -3.44 -23.11 -12.79
N ASP A 130 -4.29 -22.13 -12.50
CA ASP A 130 -5.05 -21.40 -13.52
C ASP A 130 -4.13 -20.42 -14.27
N PRO A 131 -3.92 -20.62 -15.60
CA PRO A 131 -3.02 -19.78 -16.38
C PRO A 131 -3.50 -18.32 -16.45
N VAL A 132 -4.82 -18.07 -16.45
CA VAL A 132 -5.38 -16.71 -16.55
C VAL A 132 -5.07 -15.92 -15.28
N ILE A 133 -5.20 -16.56 -14.12
CA ILE A 133 -4.88 -15.95 -12.82
C ILE A 133 -3.38 -15.66 -12.74
N ARG A 134 -2.55 -16.61 -13.15
CA ARG A 134 -1.09 -16.45 -13.14
C ARG A 134 -0.62 -15.34 -14.07
N GLU A 135 -1.16 -15.24 -15.28
CA GLU A 135 -0.83 -14.17 -16.23
C GLU A 135 -1.20 -12.80 -15.66
N ARG A 136 -2.41 -12.66 -15.09
CA ARG A 136 -2.83 -11.41 -14.42
C ARG A 136 -1.91 -11.00 -13.27
N ILE A 137 -1.52 -11.95 -12.42
CA ILE A 137 -0.60 -11.66 -11.33
C ILE A 137 0.77 -11.29 -11.88
N LYS A 138 1.26 -11.98 -12.90
CA LYS A 138 2.54 -11.66 -13.54
C LYS A 138 2.55 -10.23 -14.09
N ASP A 139 1.54 -9.85 -14.87
CA ASP A 139 1.42 -8.49 -15.42
C ASP A 139 1.40 -7.44 -14.29
N LEU A 140 0.68 -7.71 -13.21
CA LEU A 140 0.65 -6.84 -12.03
C LEU A 140 2.04 -6.67 -11.38
N LEU A 141 2.80 -7.76 -11.26
CA LEU A 141 4.14 -7.74 -10.67
C LEU A 141 5.15 -7.03 -11.59
N ASP A 142 5.03 -7.23 -12.91
CA ASP A 142 5.84 -6.58 -13.94
C ASP A 142 5.59 -5.05 -13.95
N ASP A 143 4.32 -4.62 -13.83
CA ASP A 143 3.95 -3.21 -13.68
C ASP A 143 4.54 -2.60 -12.40
N TRP A 144 4.39 -3.31 -11.27
CA TRP A 144 4.88 -2.84 -9.98
C TRP A 144 6.41 -2.68 -9.93
N ILE A 145 7.16 -3.67 -10.43
CA ILE A 145 8.63 -3.60 -10.45
C ILE A 145 9.13 -2.51 -11.41
N THR A 146 8.43 -2.31 -12.54
CA THR A 146 8.71 -1.21 -13.46
C THR A 146 8.49 0.15 -12.79
N GLY A 147 7.41 0.30 -12.00
CA GLY A 147 7.17 1.48 -11.18
C GLY A 147 8.32 1.77 -10.21
N ILE A 148 8.82 0.76 -9.50
CA ILE A 148 9.96 0.90 -8.57
C ILE A 148 11.24 1.31 -9.31
N ARG A 149 11.54 0.69 -10.46
CA ARG A 149 12.69 1.05 -11.29
C ARG A 149 12.61 2.52 -11.72
N ASN A 150 11.45 2.97 -12.19
CA ASN A 150 11.22 4.37 -12.59
C ASN A 150 11.37 5.33 -11.41
N LEU A 151 10.87 4.96 -10.23
CA LEU A 151 11.04 5.74 -9.01
C LEU A 151 12.53 5.94 -8.67
N ILE A 152 13.33 4.87 -8.69
CA ILE A 152 14.77 4.95 -8.40
C ILE A 152 15.47 5.88 -9.42
N LEU A 153 15.13 5.77 -10.70
CA LEU A 153 15.68 6.64 -11.75
C LEU A 153 15.31 8.11 -11.50
N ASN A 154 14.07 8.39 -11.14
CA ASN A 154 13.59 9.74 -10.83
C ASN A 154 14.32 10.33 -9.62
N LEU A 155 14.42 9.59 -8.50
CA LEU A 155 15.16 10.03 -7.32
C LEU A 155 16.62 10.35 -7.65
N ARG A 156 17.29 9.48 -8.42
CA ARG A 156 18.67 9.68 -8.86
C ARG A 156 18.82 10.95 -9.69
N SER A 157 17.88 11.23 -10.60
CA SER A 157 17.90 12.44 -11.43
C SER A 157 17.82 13.74 -10.62
N TRP A 158 17.30 13.67 -9.38
CA TRP A 158 17.22 14.82 -8.47
C TRP A 158 18.37 14.89 -7.47
N GLY A 159 19.38 14.02 -7.61
CA GLY A 159 20.49 13.92 -6.66
C GLY A 159 20.09 13.29 -5.32
N MET A 160 18.98 12.54 -5.29
CA MET A 160 18.49 11.86 -4.11
C MET A 160 18.64 10.34 -4.26
N ALA A 161 18.68 9.64 -3.13
CA ALA A 161 18.69 8.19 -3.09
C ALA A 161 17.74 7.71 -2.00
N SER A 162 17.02 6.62 -2.27
CA SER A 162 16.26 5.88 -1.25
C SER A 162 16.87 4.50 -1.11
N ALA A 163 17.48 4.25 0.05
CA ALA A 163 17.97 2.91 0.40
C ALA A 163 16.81 1.91 0.46
N GLN A 164 15.62 2.36 0.87
CA GLN A 164 14.44 1.50 0.91
C GLN A 164 14.02 1.06 -0.50
N ALA A 165 13.96 1.99 -1.47
CA ALA A 165 13.61 1.64 -2.85
C ALA A 165 14.58 0.60 -3.46
N ALA A 166 15.88 0.77 -3.22
CA ALA A 166 16.89 -0.19 -3.65
C ALA A 166 16.69 -1.58 -2.99
N ARG A 167 16.42 -1.62 -1.68
CA ARG A 167 16.13 -2.88 -0.96
C ARG A 167 14.88 -3.58 -1.48
N VAL A 168 13.81 -2.85 -1.79
CA VAL A 168 12.59 -3.45 -2.34
C VAL A 168 12.85 -4.02 -3.74
N LEU A 169 13.61 -3.30 -4.59
CA LEU A 169 14.00 -3.80 -5.91
C LEU A 169 14.85 -5.07 -5.82
N GLU A 170 15.86 -5.08 -4.94
CA GLU A 170 16.71 -6.25 -4.70
C GLU A 170 15.88 -7.44 -4.21
N TRP A 171 15.03 -7.23 -3.21
CA TRP A 171 14.12 -8.25 -2.70
C TRP A 171 13.20 -8.83 -3.78
N ALA A 172 12.67 -7.98 -4.67
CA ALA A 172 11.80 -8.41 -5.76
C ALA A 172 12.57 -9.32 -6.74
N MET A 173 13.79 -8.94 -7.10
CA MET A 173 14.67 -9.74 -7.96
C MET A 173 14.98 -11.11 -7.33
N ASP A 174 15.30 -11.14 -6.02
CA ASP A 174 15.54 -12.37 -5.28
C ASP A 174 14.32 -13.31 -5.26
N ASN A 175 13.12 -12.76 -5.38
CA ASN A 175 11.87 -13.50 -5.45
C ASN A 175 11.44 -13.85 -6.89
N GLY A 176 12.28 -13.60 -7.88
CA GLY A 176 12.01 -13.91 -9.29
C GLY A 176 11.04 -12.93 -9.96
N ILE A 177 10.90 -11.72 -9.41
CA ILE A 177 10.14 -10.61 -9.99
C ILE A 177 11.15 -9.69 -10.67
N GLY A 178 11.29 -9.75 -12.00
CA GLY A 178 12.36 -9.04 -12.69
C GLY A 178 12.25 -8.95 -14.19
#